data_AF-G8GW85-F1
#
_entry.id   AF-G8GW85-F1
#
_cell.length_a   1.000
_cell.length_b   1.000
_cell.length_c   1.000
_cell.angle_alpha   90.00
_cell.angle_beta   90.00
_cell.angle_gamma   90.00
#
_symmetry.space_group_name_H-M   'P 1'
#
loop_
_entity.id
_entity.type
_entity.pdbx_description
1 polymer ?
#
loop_
_entity_poly.entity_id
_entity_poly.type
_entity_poly.pdbx_seq_one_letter_code
_entity_poly.pdbx_strand_id
1 'polypeptide(L)'
;GIPQISTGDMLRAAVKAGTPLGIEAKKVMDAGGLVSDDIIIGLVKDRLQQSDCKNGYLFDGFPRTIPQAEAMKDAGVPIDYVLEIDVPFDAIIERMSGRRVHVASGRTYHVKYNPPKNEGQ
;
A
#
# COMPACT_ATOMS: atom_id res chain seq x y z
N GLY A 1 1.78 4.67 -18.87
CA GLY A 1 0.98 4.22 -17.71
C GLY A 1 1.12 5.22 -16.60
N ILE A 2 0.18 5.25 -15.66
CA ILE A 2 0.25 6.05 -14.44
C ILE A 2 0.95 5.25 -13.32
N PRO A 3 1.79 5.87 -12.47
CA PRO A 3 2.45 5.17 -11.38
C PRO A 3 1.46 4.79 -10.26
N GLN A 4 1.68 3.60 -9.69
CA GLN A 4 1.06 3.20 -8.43
C GLN A 4 1.79 3.91 -7.28
N ILE A 5 1.03 4.50 -6.36
CA ILE A 5 1.51 5.20 -5.17
C ILE A 5 0.95 4.50 -3.94
N SER A 6 1.83 3.81 -3.20
CA SER A 6 1.50 3.21 -1.90
C SER A 6 2.27 3.94 -0.78
N THR A 7 1.64 4.11 0.38
CA THR A 7 2.28 4.77 1.54
C THR A 7 3.53 4.02 2.01
N GLY A 8 3.52 2.69 1.95
CA GLY A 8 4.67 1.87 2.30
C GLY A 8 5.87 2.08 1.36
N ASP A 9 5.64 2.24 0.05
CA ASP A 9 6.72 2.51 -0.91
C ASP A 9 7.25 3.94 -0.78
N MET A 10 6.35 4.93 -0.63
CA MET A 10 6.75 6.31 -0.41
C MET A 10 7.61 6.47 0.84
N LEU A 11 7.19 5.88 1.96
CA LEU A 11 7.95 5.90 3.21
C LEU A 11 9.34 5.28 3.04
N ARG A 12 9.41 4.06 2.48
CA ARG A 12 10.70 3.38 2.26
C ARG A 12 11.62 4.16 1.33
N ALA A 13 11.07 4.77 0.28
CA ALA A 13 11.84 5.60 -0.65
C ALA A 13 12.36 6.88 0.02
N ALA A 14 11.52 7.58 0.79
CA ALA A 14 11.89 8.81 1.49
C ALA A 14 12.96 8.56 2.56
N VAL A 15 12.85 7.45 3.30
CA VAL A 15 13.85 6.98 4.27
C VAL A 15 15.17 6.66 3.56
N LYS A 16 15.12 5.93 2.45
CA LYS A 16 16.33 5.57 1.65
C LYS A 16 17.01 6.81 1.06
N ALA A 17 16.24 7.80 0.64
CA ALA A 17 16.75 9.04 0.06
C ALA A 17 17.26 10.04 1.12
N GLY A 18 17.01 9.80 2.41
CA GLY A 18 17.45 10.70 3.48
C GLY A 18 16.77 12.08 3.45
N THR A 19 15.55 12.17 2.92
CA THR A 19 14.77 13.42 2.92
C THR A 19 14.44 13.84 4.36
N PRO A 20 14.22 15.13 4.65
CA PRO A 20 13.83 15.58 5.99
C PRO A 20 12.62 14.81 6.55
N LEU A 21 11.54 14.69 5.75
CA LEU A 21 10.36 13.89 6.10
C LEU A 21 10.67 12.40 6.28
N GLY A 22 11.55 11.84 5.44
CA GLY A 22 11.99 10.46 5.54
C GLY A 22 12.75 10.17 6.84
N ILE A 23 13.60 11.11 7.30
CA ILE A 23 14.33 10.98 8.56
C ILE A 23 13.37 11.01 9.76
N GLU A 24 12.38 11.89 9.74
CA GLU A 24 11.34 11.95 10.78
C GLU A 24 10.49 10.69 10.80
N ALA A 25 10.02 10.25 9.64
CA ALA A 25 9.27 9.01 9.49
C ALA A 25 10.07 7.80 10.00
N LYS A 26 11.37 7.73 9.68
CA LYS A 26 12.25 6.65 10.14
C LYS A 26 12.28 6.57 11.67
N LYS A 27 12.42 7.69 12.37
CA LYS A 27 12.44 7.73 13.85
C LYS A 27 11.17 7.14 14.45
N VAL A 28 10.01 7.49 13.89
CA VAL A 28 8.71 6.98 14.34
C VAL A 28 8.58 5.48 14.07
N MET A 29 8.98 5.04 12.87
CA MET A 29 8.93 3.63 12.47
C MET A 29 9.88 2.75 13.29
N ASP A 30 11.11 3.21 13.55
CA ASP A 30 12.09 2.50 14.37
C ASP A 30 11.59 2.31 15.82
N ALA A 31 10.78 3.24 16.33
CA ALA A 31 10.14 3.16 17.64
C ALA A 31 8.85 2.30 17.65
N GLY A 32 8.47 1.69 16.51
CA GLY A 32 7.23 0.92 16.37
C GLY A 32 5.96 1.78 16.35
N GLY A 33 6.10 3.10 16.21
CA GLY A 33 4.99 4.05 16.16
C GLY A 33 4.32 4.10 14.79
N LEU A 34 3.10 4.64 14.78
CA LEU A 34 2.39 5.00 13.56
C LEU A 34 2.86 6.37 13.07
N VAL A 35 3.24 6.45 11.79
CA VAL A 35 3.58 7.73 11.15
C VAL A 35 2.33 8.60 11.10
N SER A 36 2.45 9.87 11.48
CA SER A 36 1.33 10.82 11.51
C SER A 36 0.82 11.15 10.11
N ASP A 37 -0.45 11.52 10.03
CA ASP A 37 -1.10 11.89 8.77
C ASP A 37 -0.41 13.08 8.10
N ASP A 38 0.08 14.06 8.87
CA ASP A 38 0.81 15.23 8.34
C ASP A 38 2.07 14.82 7.57
N ILE A 39 2.85 13.87 8.11
CA ILE A 39 4.06 13.36 7.45
C ILE A 39 3.67 12.63 6.17
N ILE A 40 2.61 11.81 6.20
CA ILE A 40 2.13 11.08 5.02
C ILE A 40 1.67 12.05 3.92
N ILE A 41 0.91 13.09 4.27
CA ILE A 41 0.42 14.08 3.31
C ILE A 41 1.58 14.89 2.72
N GLY A 42 2.59 15.24 3.52
CA GLY A 42 3.83 15.86 3.02
C GLY A 42 4.53 14.97 1.98
N LEU A 43 4.69 13.68 2.29
CA LEU A 43 5.29 12.70 1.37
C LEU A 43 4.49 12.53 0.08
N VAL A 44 3.15 12.55 0.17
CA VAL A 44 2.28 12.49 -1.01
C VAL A 44 2.51 13.73 -1.89
N LYS A 45 2.53 14.93 -1.32
CA LYS A 45 2.76 16.17 -2.09
C LYS A 45 4.09 16.12 -2.84
N ASP A 46 5.17 15.73 -2.16
CA ASP A 46 6.49 15.61 -2.78
C ASP A 46 6.50 14.54 -3.89
N ARG A 47 5.80 13.42 -3.66
CA ARG A 47 5.71 12.33 -4.64
C ARG A 47 5.00 12.76 -5.92
N LEU A 48 3.94 13.55 -5.82
CA LEU A 48 3.14 14.03 -6.95
C LEU A 48 3.87 15.05 -7.83
N GLN A 49 4.94 15.68 -7.32
CA GLN A 49 5.77 16.60 -8.09
C GLN A 49 6.75 15.88 -9.05
N GLN A 50 6.91 14.56 -8.92
CA GLN A 50 7.83 13.80 -9.76
C GLN A 50 7.32 13.69 -11.21
N SER A 51 8.25 13.57 -12.15
CA SER A 51 7.96 13.63 -13.58
C SER A 51 7.06 12.51 -14.08
N ASP A 52 7.02 11.37 -13.40
CA ASP A 52 6.20 10.22 -13.74
C ASP A 52 4.71 10.38 -13.35
N CYS A 53 4.40 11.30 -12.42
CA CYS A 53 3.03 11.64 -12.02
C CYS A 53 2.34 12.64 -12.95
N LYS A 54 3.04 13.19 -13.95
CA LYS A 54 2.48 14.21 -14.87
C LYS A 54 1.25 13.74 -15.63
N ASN A 55 1.16 12.44 -15.93
CA ASN A 55 0.06 11.84 -16.67
C ASN A 55 -1.02 11.24 -15.75
N GLY A 56 -0.93 11.48 -14.44
CA GLY A 56 -1.83 10.92 -13.42
C GLY A 56 -1.10 9.98 -12.45
N TYR A 57 -1.87 9.35 -11.56
CA TYR A 57 -1.38 8.46 -10.50
C TYR A 57 -2.51 7.56 -10.00
N LEU A 58 -2.16 6.41 -9.44
CA LEU A 58 -3.08 5.50 -8.78
C LEU A 58 -2.69 5.37 -7.31
N PHE A 59 -3.52 5.86 -6.39
CA PHE A 59 -3.31 5.59 -4.98
C PHE A 59 -3.76 4.16 -4.65
N ASP A 60 -2.90 3.41 -3.95
CA ASP A 60 -3.18 2.08 -3.45
C ASP A 60 -3.00 2.02 -1.93
N GLY A 61 -4.10 1.68 -1.23
CA GLY A 61 -4.13 1.64 0.22
C GLY A 61 -4.01 3.01 0.90
N PHE A 62 -4.37 4.09 0.20
CA PHE A 62 -4.43 5.47 0.69
C PHE A 62 -5.48 6.27 -0.10
N PRO A 63 -6.25 7.17 0.53
CA PRO A 63 -6.37 7.39 1.97
C PRO A 63 -7.04 6.20 2.68
N ARG A 64 -6.76 6.01 3.98
CA ARG A 64 -7.36 4.96 4.83
C ARG A 64 -8.37 5.49 5.84
N THR A 65 -8.37 6.79 6.09
CA THR A 65 -9.22 7.46 7.06
C THR A 65 -9.88 8.68 6.41
N ILE A 66 -11.03 9.10 6.96
CA ILE A 66 -11.71 10.33 6.52
C ILE A 66 -10.78 11.55 6.66
N PRO A 67 -10.07 11.77 7.78
CA PRO A 67 -9.12 12.89 7.90
C PRO A 67 -8.03 12.91 6.83
N GLN A 68 -7.52 11.75 6.39
CA GLN A 68 -6.55 11.70 5.30
C GLN A 68 -7.16 12.14 3.97
N ALA A 69 -8.40 11.73 3.68
CA ALA A 69 -9.10 12.14 2.47
C ALA A 69 -9.40 13.66 2.48
N GLU A 70 -9.78 14.21 3.63
CA GLU A 70 -9.95 15.66 3.82
C GLU A 70 -8.63 16.40 3.63
N ALA A 71 -7.53 15.90 4.23
CA ALA A 71 -6.21 16.50 4.08
C ALA A 71 -5.71 16.46 2.62
N MET A 72 -6.03 15.41 1.85
CA MET A 72 -5.73 15.37 0.41
C MET A 72 -6.51 16.44 -0.38
N LYS A 73 -7.79 16.61 -0.05
CA LYS A 73 -8.64 17.63 -0.66
C LYS A 73 -8.11 19.03 -0.35
N ASP A 74 -7.79 19.31 0.91
CA ASP A 74 -7.25 20.61 1.36
C ASP A 74 -5.85 20.88 0.79
N ALA A 75 -5.08 19.81 0.57
CA ALA A 75 -3.80 19.84 -0.13
C ALA A 75 -3.92 20.13 -1.64
N GLY A 76 -5.13 20.16 -2.19
CA GLY A 76 -5.36 20.37 -3.62
C GLY A 76 -4.93 19.18 -4.49
N VAL A 77 -4.96 17.96 -3.96
CA VAL A 77 -4.66 16.74 -4.72
C VAL A 77 -5.91 16.32 -5.51
N PRO A 78 -5.95 16.44 -6.84
CA PRO A 78 -7.12 16.07 -7.62
C PRO A 78 -7.32 14.55 -7.67
N ILE A 79 -8.56 14.09 -7.50
CA ILE A 79 -8.95 12.69 -7.63
C ILE A 79 -10.12 12.61 -8.60
N ASP A 80 -9.91 11.95 -9.74
CA ASP A 80 -10.94 11.81 -10.76
C ASP A 80 -11.94 10.68 -10.44
N TYR A 81 -11.43 9.57 -9.89
CA TYR A 81 -12.21 8.36 -9.66
C TYR A 81 -11.83 7.70 -8.34
N VAL A 82 -12.83 7.07 -7.72
CA VAL A 82 -12.67 6.10 -6.64
C VAL A 82 -13.13 4.76 -7.17
N LEU A 83 -12.22 3.79 -7.20
CA LEU A 83 -12.50 2.45 -7.71
C LEU A 83 -12.53 1.47 -6.54
N GLU A 84 -13.71 0.95 -6.24
CA GLU A 84 -13.90 -0.13 -5.29
C GLU A 84 -13.86 -1.47 -6.04
N ILE A 85 -12.90 -2.32 -5.68
CA ILE A 85 -12.86 -3.69 -6.20
C ILE A 85 -13.84 -4.52 -5.37
N ASP A 86 -15.08 -4.59 -5.84
CA ASP A 86 -16.14 -5.34 -5.18
C ASP A 86 -15.93 -6.85 -5.37
N VAL A 87 -15.69 -7.54 -4.25
CA VAL A 87 -15.51 -8.99 -4.19
C VAL A 87 -16.26 -9.50 -2.97
N PRO A 88 -17.13 -10.52 -3.12
CA PRO A 88 -17.84 -11.11 -1.99
C PRO A 88 -16.89 -11.60 -0.89
N PHE A 89 -17.22 -11.30 0.36
CA PHE A 89 -16.42 -11.70 1.53
C PHE A 89 -16.12 -13.21 1.56
N ASP A 90 -17.09 -14.05 1.21
CA ASP A 90 -16.90 -15.51 1.17
C ASP A 90 -15.82 -15.93 0.17
N ALA A 91 -15.76 -15.27 -0.99
CA ALA A 91 -14.72 -15.53 -1.98
C ALA A 91 -13.33 -15.09 -1.46
N ILE A 92 -13.26 -14.00 -0.70
CA ILE A 92 -12.02 -13.55 -0.04
C ILE A 92 -11.58 -14.58 1.00
N ILE A 93 -12.49 -15.04 1.85
CA ILE A 93 -12.24 -16.04 2.89
C ILE A 93 -11.75 -17.34 2.26
N GLU A 94 -12.43 -17.84 1.23
CA GLU A 94 -12.04 -19.07 0.51
C GLU A 94 -10.62 -18.94 -0.07
N ARG A 95 -10.34 -17.82 -0.75
CA ARG A 95 -9.03 -17.54 -1.37
C ARG A 95 -7.88 -17.43 -0.37
N MET A 96 -8.16 -16.92 0.83
CA MET A 96 -7.14 -16.72 1.86
C MET A 96 -6.92 -17.98 2.70
N SER A 97 -7.99 -18.58 3.21
CA SER A 97 -7.95 -19.77 4.07
C SER A 97 -7.44 -21.02 3.36
N GLY A 98 -7.59 -21.08 2.02
CA GLY A 98 -7.13 -22.19 1.22
C GLY A 98 -5.62 -22.21 0.94
N ARG A 99 -4.88 -21.14 1.26
CA ARG A 99 -3.43 -21.06 0.98
C ARG A 99 -2.62 -22.04 1.82
N ARG A 100 -1.64 -22.68 1.21
CA ARG A 100 -0.66 -23.56 1.85
C ARG A 100 0.75 -23.19 1.40
N VAL A 101 1.73 -23.40 2.26
CA VAL A 101 3.14 -23.13 1.97
C VAL A 101 4.03 -24.26 2.48
N HIS A 102 4.93 -24.75 1.63
CA HIS A 102 6.03 -25.61 2.08
C HIS A 102 7.19 -24.71 2.52
N VAL A 103 7.28 -24.45 3.83
CA VAL A 103 8.15 -23.44 4.45
C VAL A 103 9.60 -23.53 3.98
N ALA A 104 10.18 -24.73 3.91
CA ALA A 104 11.58 -24.90 3.53
C ALA A 104 11.89 -24.51 2.07
N SER A 105 10.90 -24.61 1.16
CA SER A 105 11.12 -24.29 -0.26
C SER A 105 10.44 -23.01 -0.73
N GLY A 106 9.54 -22.45 0.08
CA GLY A 106 8.66 -21.34 -0.33
C GLY A 106 7.56 -21.70 -1.35
N ARG A 107 7.51 -22.94 -1.89
CA ARG A 107 6.44 -23.39 -2.80
C ARG A 107 5.07 -23.18 -2.17
N THR A 108 4.14 -22.66 -2.95
CA THR A 108 2.77 -22.37 -2.54
C THR A 108 1.76 -23.26 -3.24
N TYR A 109 0.71 -23.62 -2.51
CA TYR A 109 -0.42 -24.38 -3.00
C TYR A 109 -1.72 -23.73 -2.52
N HIS A 110 -2.83 -24.13 -3.12
CA HIS A 110 -4.16 -23.75 -2.67
C HIS A 110 -5.08 -24.95 -2.72
N VAL A 111 -5.76 -25.27 -1.63
CA VAL A 111 -6.59 -26.50 -1.50
C VAL A 111 -7.59 -26.70 -2.66
N LYS A 112 -8.14 -25.61 -3.22
CA LYS A 112 -9.02 -25.62 -4.41
C LYS A 112 -8.31 -25.28 -5.73
N TYR A 113 -7.65 -24.13 -5.81
CA TYR A 113 -7.13 -23.58 -7.08
C TYR A 113 -5.79 -24.14 -7.54
N ASN A 114 -5.01 -24.77 -6.65
CA ASN A 114 -3.73 -25.41 -6.96
C ASN A 114 -3.41 -26.47 -5.89
N PRO A 115 -4.19 -27.56 -5.82
CA PRO A 115 -4.07 -28.54 -4.75
C PRO A 115 -2.72 -29.26 -4.83
N PRO A 116 -2.08 -29.58 -3.68
CA PRO A 116 -0.94 -30.48 -3.67
C PRO A 116 -1.38 -31.87 -4.13
N LYS A 117 -0.44 -32.66 -4.66
CA LYS A 117 -0.75 -34.03 -5.12
C LYS A 117 -1.25 -34.92 -3.98
N ASN A 118 -0.66 -34.76 -2.80
CA ASN A 118 -1.04 -35.45 -1.57
C ASN A 118 -1.46 -34.39 -0.55
N GLU A 119 -2.58 -34.60 0.14
CA GLU A 119 -3.06 -33.66 1.15
C GLU A 119 -2.09 -33.59 2.35
N GLY A 120 -1.72 -32.37 2.74
CA GLY A 120 -0.84 -32.13 3.90
C GLY A 120 0.65 -32.36 3.67
N GLN A 121 1.09 -32.69 2.45
CA GLN A 121 2.50 -32.96 2.10
C GLN A 121 3.06 -31.96 1.08
#